data_AF-A0A2X2K5S9-F1
#
_entry.id   AF-A0A2X2K5S9-F1
#
_cell.length_a   1.000
_cell.length_b   1.000
_cell.length_c   1.000
_cell.angle_alpha   90.00
_cell.angle_beta   90.00
_cell.angle_gamma   90.00
#
_symmetry.space_group_name_H-M   'P 1'
#
loop_
_entity.id
_entity.type
_entity.pdbx_description
1 polymer ?
#
loop_
_entity_poly.entity_id
_entity_poly.type
_entity_poly.pdbx_seq_one_letter_code
_entity_poly.pdbx_strand_id
1 'polypeptide(L)' 'MPTQYSMERELFEIKETSITHSDGHTSISKTPKVTGKGQTILC' A
#
# COMPACT_ATOMS: atom_id res chain seq x y z
N MET A 1 -0.61 -2.86 7.22
CA MET A 1 -0.94 -3.41 5.89
C MET A 1 -2.40 -3.82 5.84
N PRO A 2 -3.08 -3.68 4.68
CA PRO A 2 -4.43 -4.17 4.46
C PRO A 2 -4.49 -5.70 4.36
N THR A 3 -5.66 -6.28 4.61
CA THR A 3 -5.90 -7.72 4.49
C THR A 3 -5.94 -8.17 3.03
N GLN A 4 -5.65 -9.44 2.75
CA GLN A 4 -5.69 -10.02 1.40
C GLN A 4 -7.03 -9.73 0.70
N TYR A 5 -8.13 -9.89 1.43
CA TYR A 5 -9.49 -9.62 0.94
C TYR A 5 -9.74 -8.16 0.53
N SER A 6 -9.03 -7.20 1.11
CA SER A 6 -9.17 -5.79 0.76
C SER A 6 -8.29 -5.40 -0.43
N MET A 7 -7.22 -6.17 -0.68
CA MET A 7 -6.35 -6.05 -1.86
C MET A 7 -7.04 -6.62 -3.12
N GLU A 8 -7.65 -7.80 -3.01
CA GLU A 8 -8.39 -8.45 -4.12
C GLU A 8 -9.57 -7.62 -4.62
N ARG A 9 -10.13 -6.77 -3.76
CA ARG A 9 -11.27 -5.89 -4.09
C ARG A 9 -10.83 -4.49 -4.53
N GLU A 10 -9.53 -4.28 -4.77
CA GLU A 10 -8.93 -3.01 -5.19
C GLU A 10 -9.33 -1.81 -4.29
N LEU A 11 -9.63 -2.09 -3.01
CA LEU A 11 -10.05 -1.06 -2.05
C LEU A 11 -8.84 -0.26 -1.55
N PHE A 12 -7.65 -0.86 -1.66
CA PHE A 12 -6.39 -0.26 -1.27
C PHE A 12 -5.36 -0.46 -2.38
N GLU A 13 -4.62 0.59 -2.68
CA GLU A 13 -3.44 0.59 -3.53
C GLU A 13 -2.20 0.63 -2.64
N ILE A 14 -1.21 -0.25 -2.85
CA ILE A 14 0.04 -0.21 -2.08
C ILE A 14 1.07 0.59 -2.88
N LYS A 15 1.50 1.72 -2.32
CA LYS A 15 2.67 2.44 -2.81
C LYS A 15 3.91 1.88 -2.11
N GLU A 16 4.72 1.14 -2.85
CA GLU A 16 6.03 0.69 -2.41
C GLU A 16 7.08 1.72 -2.82
N THR A 17 7.90 2.18 -1.88
CA THR A 17 9.07 3.03 -2.15
C THR A 17 10.31 2.29 -1.67
N SER A 18 11.13 1.86 -2.62
CA SER A 18 12.43 1.26 -2.35
C SER A 18 13.47 2.36 -2.21
N ILE A 19 14.07 2.46 -1.02
CA ILE A 19 15.20 3.33 -0.74
C ILE A 19 16.43 2.42 -0.72
N THR A 20 17.23 2.50 -1.77
CA THR A 20 18.53 1.86 -1.84
C THR A 20 19.54 2.72 -1.10
N HIS A 21 20.02 2.23 0.04
CA HIS A 21 21.07 2.91 0.78
C HIS A 21 22.43 2.52 0.19
N SER A 22 23.40 3.43 0.23
CA SER A 22 24.78 3.19 -0.23
C SER A 22 25.52 2.11 0.59
N ASP A 23 24.95 1.70 1.72
CA ASP A 23 25.44 0.65 2.63
C ASP A 23 24.89 -0.75 2.26
N GLY A 24 24.33 -0.92 1.06
CA GLY A 24 23.94 -2.23 0.51
C GLY A 24 22.60 -2.80 1.00
N HIS A 25 22.00 -2.19 2.03
CA HIS A 25 20.63 -2.53 2.43
C HIS A 25 19.60 -1.70 1.65
N THR A 26 18.49 -2.35 1.29
CA THR A 26 17.36 -1.71 0.63
C THR A 26 16.18 -1.69 1.59
N SER A 27 15.75 -0.49 1.97
CA SER A 27 14.59 -0.28 2.81
C SER A 27 13.35 -0.17 1.92
N ILE A 28 12.35 -1.02 2.13
CA ILE A 28 11.09 -0.99 1.37
C ILE A 28 10.01 -0.43 2.28
N SER A 29 9.55 0.79 2.01
CA SER A 29 8.42 1.40 2.70
C SER A 29 7.14 1.13 1.94
N LYS A 30 6.15 0.52 2.59
CA LYS A 30 4.85 0.15 1.99
C LYS A 30 3.74 0.92 2.67
N THR A 31 3.12 1.84 1.93
CA THR A 31 2.00 2.66 2.45
C THR A 31 0.72 2.31 1.69
N PRO A 32 -0.34 1.83 2.35
CA PRO A 32 -1.63 1.60 1.70
C PRO A 32 -2.38 2.92 1.51
N LYS A 33 -2.84 3.18 0.30
CA LYS A 33 -3.69 4.30 -0.08
C LYS A 33 -5.10 3.79 -0.34
N VAL A 34 -6.12 4.42 0.25
CA VAL A 34 -7.53 4.09 -0.02
C VAL A 34 -7.89 4.55 -1.42
N THR A 35 -8.52 3.68 -2.20
CA THR A 35 -9.09 4.01 -3.51
C THR A 35 -10.51 4.56 -3.37
N GLY A 36 -11.03 5.26 -4.39
CA GLY A 36 -12.39 5.82 -4.37
C GLY A 36 -13.50 4.79 -4.15
N LYS A 37 -13.27 3.51 -4.52
CA LYS A 37 -14.18 2.38 -4.21
C LYS A 37 -14.22 2.06 -2.71
N GLY A 38 -13.08 2.16 -2.02
CA GLY A 38 -12.98 1.97 -0.57
C GLY A 38 -13.52 3.15 0.24
N GLN A 39 -13.62 4.34 -0.38
CA GLN A 39 -14.11 5.55 0.26
C GLN A 39 -15.64 5.57 0.42
N THR A 40 -16.37 4.89 -0.48
CA THR A 40 -17.85 4.77 -0.41
C THR A 40 -18.34 3.98 0.81
N ILE A 41 -17.53 3.09 1.38
CA ILE A 41 -17.93 2.31 2.57
C ILE A 41 -17.70 3.06 3.89
N LEU A 42 -16.98 4.18 3.83
CA LEU A 42 -16.70 5.04 4.97
C LEU A 42 -17.73 6.18 5.12
N CYS A 43 -18.66 6.33 4.15
CA CYS A 43 -19.66 7.39 4.15
C CYS A 43 -21.08 6.86 4.37
#